data_AF-A0A7J4KCN5-F1
#
_entry.id   AF-A0A7J4KCN5-F1
#
_cell.length_a   1.000
_cell.length_b   1.000
_cell.length_c   1.000
_cell.angle_alpha   90.00
_cell.angle_beta   90.00
_cell.angle_gamma   90.00
#
_symmetry.space_group_name_H-M   'P 1'
#
loop_
_entity.id
_entity.type
_entity.pdbx_description
1 polymer ?
#
loop_
_entity_poly.entity_id
_entity_poly.type
_entity_poly.pdbx_seq_one_letter_code
_entity_poly.pdbx_strand_id
1 'polypeptide(L)' 'MKLTAVIKKGEKQYVALCPELDVVSQGYTVEESIKNLKEAVELHMEITVQ' A
#
# COMPACT_ATOMS: atom_id res chain seq x y z
N MET A 1 10.60 10.19 -2.06
CA MET A 1 9.34 10.76 -1.54
C MET A 1 9.05 10.15 -0.17
N LYS A 2 8.38 10.87 0.74
CA LYS A 2 7.92 10.31 2.01
C LYS A 2 6.40 10.24 1.96
N LEU A 3 5.85 9.03 2.12
CA LEU A 3 4.41 8.74 2.11
C LEU A 3 4.00 8.10 3.44
N THR A 4 2.70 8.16 3.74
CA THR A 4 2.10 7.54 4.92
C THR A 4 1.45 6.22 4.55
N ALA A 5 1.62 5.19 5.37
CA ALA A 5 0.87 3.95 5.26
C ALA A 5 -0.03 3.78 6.49
N VAL A 6 -1.34 3.70 6.28
CA VAL A 6 -2.33 3.38 7.32
C VAL A 6 -2.60 1.90 7.26
N ILE A 7 -2.31 1.18 8.35
CA ILE A 7 -2.50 -0.26 8.45
C ILE A 7 -3.74 -0.58 9.27
N LYS A 8 -4.62 -1.44 8.76
CA LYS A 8 -5.79 -1.95 9.46
C LYS A 8 -5.81 -3.47 9.41
N LYS A 9 -6.08 -4.13 10.54
CA LYS A 9 -6.37 -5.57 10.54
C LYS A 9 -7.79 -5.79 9.99
N GLY A 10 -7.88 -6.46 8.84
CA GLY A 10 -9.13 -6.99 8.29
C GLY A 10 -9.43 -8.39 8.80
N GLU A 11 -10.49 -9.00 8.26
CA GLU A 11 -10.97 -10.32 8.70
C GLU A 11 -9.92 -11.44 8.53
N LYS A 12 -9.21 -11.44 7.39
CA LYS A 12 -8.20 -12.46 7.06
C LYS A 12 -6.81 -11.87 6.94
N GLN A 13 -6.69 -10.69 6.35
CA GLN A 13 -5.42 -10.04 6.01
C GLN A 13 -5.31 -8.66 6.68
N TYR A 14 -4.11 -8.11 6.69
CA TYR A 14 -3.86 -6.70 6.95
C TYR A 14 -4.04 -5.92 5.66
N VAL A 15 -4.71 -4.77 5.76
CA VAL A 15 -4.92 -3.83 4.66
C VAL A 15 -4.02 -2.62 4.92
N ALA A 16 -3.26 -2.23 3.90
CA ALA A 16 -2.37 -1.08 3.91
C ALA A 16 -2.87 -0.05 2.89
N LEU A 17 -3.13 1.17 3.34
CA LEU A 17 -3.59 2.29 2.51
C LEU A 17 -2.53 3.40 2.50
N CYS A 18 -2.24 3.95 1.32
CA CYS A 18 -1.52 5.20 1.14
C CYS A 18 -2.53 6.32 0.85
N PRO A 19 -2.94 7.13 1.84
CA PRO A 19 -3.99 8.14 1.66
C PRO A 19 -3.64 9.21 0.63
N GLU A 20 -2.36 9.54 0.49
CA GLU A 20 -1.89 10.60 -0.41
C GLU A 20 -2.06 10.25 -1.89
N LEU A 21 -2.10 8.96 -2.22
CA LEU A 21 -2.21 8.45 -3.59
C LEU A 21 -3.51 7.67 -3.84
N ASP A 22 -4.33 7.47 -2.79
CA ASP A 22 -5.50 6.57 -2.82
C ASP A 22 -5.15 5.16 -3.34
N VAL A 23 -3.98 4.65 -2.94
CA VAL A 23 -3.48 3.31 -3.31
C VAL A 23 -3.61 2.37 -2.12
N VAL A 24 -4.17 1.19 -2.37
CA VAL A 24 -4.40 0.16 -1.35
C VAL A 24 -3.72 -1.15 -1.72
N SER A 25 -3.26 -1.88 -0.71
CA SER A 25 -2.73 -3.23 -0.83
C SER A 25 -3.06 -4.06 0.42
N GLN A 26 -2.77 -5.36 0.38
CA GLN A 26 -3.04 -6.29 1.48
C GLN A 26 -1.98 -7.38 1.62
N GLY A 27 -1.86 -7.96 2.81
CA GLY A 27 -0.93 -9.06 3.12
C GLY A 27 -1.36 -9.83 4.37
N TYR A 28 -0.84 -11.04 4.56
CA TYR A 28 -1.14 -11.87 5.74
C TYR A 28 -0.42 -11.38 7.00
N THR A 29 0.69 -10.64 6.85
CA THR A 29 1.36 -9.90 7.94
C THR A 29 1.37 -8.40 7.68
N VAL A 30 1.71 -7.61 8.71
CA VAL A 30 1.88 -6.16 8.59
C VAL A 30 3.00 -5.85 7.60
N GLU A 31 4.14 -6.53 7.72
CA GLU A 31 5.32 -6.35 6.85
C GLU A 31 4.99 -6.68 5.39
N GLU A 32 4.26 -7.76 5.15
CA GLU A 32 3.82 -8.14 3.80
C GLU A 32 2.88 -7.09 3.22
N SER A 33 1.90 -6.60 3.98
CA SER A 33 0.98 -5.57 3.52
C SER A 33 1.71 -4.26 3.15
N ILE A 34 2.75 -3.90 3.89
CA ILE A 34 3.60 -2.72 3.61
C ILE A 34 4.45 -2.96 2.36
N LYS A 35 5.07 -4.14 2.23
CA LYS A 35 5.85 -4.48 1.04
C LYS A 35 4.99 -4.40 -0.23
N ASN A 36 3.81 -5.02 -0.19
CA ASN A 36 2.88 -5.01 -1.32
C ASN A 36 2.35 -3.60 -1.61
N LEU A 37 2.17 -2.75 -0.58
CA LEU A 37 1.79 -1.35 -0.79
C LEU A 37 2.89 -0.56 -1.50
N LYS A 38 4.17 -0.80 -1.18
CA LYS A 38 5.29 -0.13 -1.87
C LYS A 38 5.31 -0.47 -3.36
N GLU A 39 5.18 -1.75 -3.70
CA GLU A 39 5.12 -2.20 -5.10
C GLU A 39 3.93 -1.57 -5.84
N ALA A 40 2.75 -1.52 -5.21
CA ALA A 40 1.56 -0.89 -5.78
C ALA A 40 1.75 0.63 -6.01
N VAL A 41 2.41 1.33 -5.09
CA VAL A 41 2.74 2.75 -5.22
C VAL A 41 3.74 3.00 -6.33
N GLU A 42 4.81 2.20 -6.42
CA GLU A 42 5.81 2.29 -7.49
C GLU A 42 5.14 2.12 -8.85
N LEU A 43 4.32 1.08 -9.01
CA LEU A 43 3.56 0.85 -10.23
C LEU A 43 2.64 2.04 -10.54
N HIS A 44 1.87 2.53 -9.57
CA HIS A 44 0.96 3.67 -9.76
C HIS A 44 1.69 4.94 -10.25
N MET A 45 2.89 5.20 -9.73
CA MET A 45 3.70 6.34 -10.15
C MET A 45 4.24 6.17 -11.57
N GLU A 46 4.64 4.96 -11.96
CA GLU A 46 5.12 4.67 -13.31
C GLU A 46 4.05 4.94 -14.38
N ILE A 47 2.79 4.52 -14.15
CA ILE A 47 1.70 4.71 -15.12
C ILE A 47 1.07 6.11 -15.10
N THR A 48 1.22 6.87 -14.01
CA THR A 48 0.61 8.21 -13.87
C THR A 48 1.56 9.35 -14.24
N VAL A 49 2.88 9.11 -14.22
CA VAL A 49 3.92 10.13 -14.49
C VAL A 49 4.51 10.00 -15.91
N GLN A 50 3.74 9.47 -16.86
CA GLN A 50 4.08 9.51 -18.29
C GLN A 50 3.40 10.68 -19.01
#